data_AF-A0A935V4E0-F1
#
_entry.id   AF-A0A935V4E0-F1
#
_cell.length_a   1.000
_cell.length_b   1.000
_cell.length_c   1.000
_cell.angle_alpha   90.00
_cell.angle_beta   90.00
_cell.angle_gamma   90.00
#
_symmetry.space_group_name_H-M   'P 1'
#
loop_
_entity.id
_entity.type
_entity.pdbx_description
1 polymer ?
#
loop_
_entity_poly.entity_id
_entity_poly.type
_entity_poly.pdbx_seq_one_letter_code
_entity_poly.pdbx_strand_id
1 'polypeptide(L)' 'MAELDVLVVPSLWHENSPLVIYSAQAARCPVIGSDVEGIAEVVRDDVDGLLFQRGNVAALMQTLLRVTGRSELLET' A
#
# COMPACT_ATOMS: atom_id res chain seq x y z
N MET A 1 1.51 14.49 3.04
CA MET A 1 0.50 13.49 2.64
C MET A 1 -0.85 13.69 3.35
N ALA A 2 -1.07 14.82 4.04
CA ALA A 2 -2.22 15.02 4.93
C ALA A 2 -3.61 15.06 4.26
N GLU A 3 -3.67 15.08 2.92
CA GLU A 3 -4.92 15.08 2.15
C GLU A 3 -5.17 13.77 1.38
N LEU A 4 -4.30 12.76 1.54
CA LEU A 4 -4.44 11.47 0.88
C LEU A 4 -5.15 10.47 1.81
N ASP A 5 -6.21 9.84 1.30
CA ASP A 5 -6.85 8.71 1.99
C ASP A 5 -5.96 7.46 1.95
N VAL A 6 -5.25 7.24 0.84
CA VAL A 6 -4.37 6.08 0.65
C VAL A 6 -3.29 6.37 -0.41
N LEU A 7 -2.08 5.86 -0.21
CA LEU A 7 -1.02 5.82 -1.22
C LEU A 7 -1.04 4.46 -1.93
N VAL A 8 -1.00 4.46 -3.27
CA VAL A 8 -0.89 3.24 -4.07
C VAL A 8 0.46 3.18 -4.78
N VAL A 9 1.19 2.07 -4.62
CA VAL A 9 2.49 1.81 -5.25
C VAL A 9 2.40 0.52 -6.09
N PRO A 10 1.95 0.60 -7.35
CA PRO A 10 1.69 -0.57 -8.18
C PRO A 10 2.91 -1.00 -9.01
N SER A 11 4.08 -1.08 -8.38
CA SER A 11 5.35 -1.36 -9.06
C SER A 11 5.36 -2.75 -9.71
N LEU A 12 5.86 -2.81 -10.96
CA LEU A 12 6.12 -4.06 -11.66
C LEU A 12 7.51 -4.63 -11.37
N TRP A 13 8.42 -3.80 -10.87
CA TRP A 13 9.79 -4.17 -10.58
C TRP A 13 10.05 -4.07 -9.08
N HIS A 14 11.13 -4.73 -8.66
CA HIS A 14 11.62 -4.68 -7.28
C HIS A 14 12.07 -3.26 -6.93
N GLU A 15 11.93 -2.90 -5.66
CA GLU A 15 12.36 -1.60 -5.13
C GLU A 15 13.58 -1.80 -4.24
N ASN A 16 14.63 -1.00 -4.41
CA ASN A 16 15.81 -1.09 -3.53
C ASN A 16 15.56 -0.42 -2.17
N SER A 17 14.74 0.64 -2.17
CA SER A 17 14.35 1.38 -0.98
C SER A 17 13.15 2.26 -1.32
N PRO A 18 11.92 1.83 -0.99
CA PRO A 18 10.72 2.55 -1.39
C PRO A 18 10.50 3.78 -0.49
N LEU A 19 11.24 4.87 -0.74
CA LEU A 19 11.20 6.09 0.07
C LEU A 19 9.80 6.72 0.21
N VAL A 20 8.96 6.53 -0.82
CA VAL A 20 7.57 6.99 -0.80
C VAL A 20 6.73 6.22 0.23
N ILE A 21 7.01 4.93 0.44
CA ILE A 21 6.32 4.10 1.44
C ILE A 21 6.75 4.52 2.85
N TYR A 22 8.04 4.78 3.07
CA TYR A 22 8.50 5.31 4.36
C TYR A 22 7.88 6.66 4.68
N SER A 23 7.73 7.52 3.67
CA SER A 23 7.06 8.82 3.82
C SER A 23 5.58 8.65 4.19
N ALA A 24 4.90 7.66 3.60
CA ALA A 24 3.52 7.30 3.92
C ALA A 24 3.37 6.82 5.36
N GLN A 25 4.22 5.88 5.78
CA GLN A 25 4.25 5.36 7.14
C GLN A 25 4.51 6.47 8.17
N ALA A 26 5.49 7.34 7.92
CA ALA A 26 5.79 8.48 8.80
C ALA A 26 4.63 9.48 8.87
N ALA A 27 3.87 9.65 7.79
CA ALA A 27 2.69 10.48 7.73
C ALA A 27 1.40 9.77 8.20
N ARG A 28 1.50 8.50 8.63
CA ARG A 28 0.38 7.62 8.96
C ARG A 28 -0.68 7.52 7.84
N CYS A 29 -0.20 7.58 6.60
CA CYS A 29 -1.02 7.37 5.41
C CYS A 29 -0.99 5.87 5.03
N PRO A 30 -2.15 5.23 4.87
CA PRO A 30 -2.24 3.83 4.47
C PRO A 30 -1.58 3.58 3.11
N VAL A 31 -0.99 2.40 2.95
CA VAL A 31 -0.28 2.00 1.72
C VAL A 31 -0.93 0.78 1.09
N ILE A 32 -1.18 0.83 -0.22
CA ILE A 32 -1.44 -0.34 -1.06
C ILE A 32 -0.20 -0.56 -1.94
N GLY A 33 0.52 -1.66 -1.72
CA GLY A 33 1.74 -2.00 -2.45
C GLY A 33 1.60 -3.24 -3.32
N SER A 34 2.35 -3.31 -4.43
CA SER A 34 2.56 -4.59 -5.11
C SER A 34 3.40 -5.53 -4.26
N ASP A 35 3.04 -6.82 -4.25
CA ASP A 35 3.80 -7.88 -3.58
C ASP A 35 5.07 -8.20 -4.38
N VAL A 36 6.11 -7.40 -4.16
CA VAL A 36 7.45 -7.50 -4.76
C VAL A 36 8.50 -7.22 -3.70
N GLU A 37 9.72 -7.76 -3.87
CA GLU A 37 10.84 -7.45 -2.97
C GLU A 37 11.08 -5.93 -2.88
N GLY A 38 11.54 -5.48 -1.71
CA GLY A 38 11.59 -4.07 -1.34
C GLY A 38 10.27 -3.54 -0.77
N ILE A 39 9.15 -3.75 -1.47
CA ILE A 39 7.83 -3.27 -1.00
C ILE A 39 7.28 -4.22 0.08
N ALA A 40 7.21 -5.52 -0.21
CA ALA A 40 6.66 -6.52 0.70
C ALA A 40 7.53 -6.72 1.97
N GLU A 41 8.76 -6.24 1.97
CA GLU A 41 9.66 -6.28 3.13
C GLU A 41 9.35 -5.18 4.15
N VAL A 42 8.71 -4.09 3.72
CA VAL A 42 8.45 -2.90 4.56
C VAL A 42 6.97 -2.66 4.79
N VAL A 43 6.09 -3.24 3.99
CA VAL A 43 4.63 -3.23 4.16
C VAL A 43 4.19 -4.57 4.74
N ARG A 44 3.51 -4.54 5.88
CA ARG A 44 2.92 -5.72 6.52
C ARG A 44 1.44 -5.76 6.19
N ASP A 45 1.07 -6.74 5.37
CA ASP A 45 -0.31 -6.92 4.90
C ASP A 45 -1.29 -7.03 6.08
N ASP A 46 -2.40 -6.29 5.99
CA ASP A 46 -3.45 -6.15 7.01
C ASP A 46 -2.98 -5.56 8.37
N VAL A 47 -1.75 -5.03 8.47
CA VAL A 47 -1.20 -4.40 9.69
C VAL A 47 -0.96 -2.91 9.51
N ASP A 48 -0.14 -2.52 8.52
CA ASP A 48 0.20 -1.13 8.23
C ASP A 48 0.05 -0.77 6.74
N GLY A 49 -0.54 -1.68 5.97
CA GLY A 49 -0.90 -1.50 4.59
C GLY A 49 -1.53 -2.77 4.03
N LEU A 50 -1.74 -2.78 2.72
CA LEU A 50 -2.25 -3.92 1.98
C LEU A 50 -1.32 -4.25 0.83
N LEU A 51 -1.16 -5.54 0.56
CA LEU A 51 -0.42 -6.03 -0.59
C LEU A 51 -1.37 -6.61 -1.64
N PHE A 52 -0.97 -6.53 -2.91
CA PHE A 52 -1.68 -7.18 -4.01
C PHE A 52 -0.70 -7.80 -5.00
N GLN A 53 -1.15 -8.83 -5.71
CA GLN A 53 -0.32 -9.51 -6.70
C GLN A 53 0.14 -8.54 -7.80
N ARG A 54 1.45 -8.42 -8.01
CA ARG A 54 2.06 -7.61 -9.06
C ARG A 54 1.41 -7.86 -10.42
N GLY A 55 1.09 -6.77 -11.13
CA GLY A 55 0.55 -6.82 -12.50
C GLY A 55 -0.87 -7.34 -12.60
N ASN A 56 -1.51 -7.70 -11.48
CA ASN A 56 -2.89 -8.18 -11.46
C ASN A 56 -3.85 -7.02 -11.17
N VAL A 57 -4.44 -6.47 -12.24
CA VAL A 57 -5.41 -5.36 -12.16
C VAL A 57 -6.63 -5.74 -11.32
N ALA A 58 -7.11 -6.99 -11.43
CA ALA A 58 -8.26 -7.44 -10.65
C ALA A 58 -7.92 -7.48 -9.15
N ALA A 59 -6.72 -7.94 -8.78
CA ALA A 59 -6.26 -7.93 -7.40
C ALA A 59 -6.16 -6.48 -6.86
N LEU A 60 -5.56 -5.57 -7.62
CA LEU A 60 -5.50 -4.15 -7.22
C LEU A 60 -6.89 -3.56 -7.01
N MET A 61 -7.83 -3.82 -7.91
CA MET A 61 -9.21 -3.36 -7.79
C MET A 61 -9.87 -3.89 -6.50
N GLN A 62 -9.71 -5.17 -6.20
CA GLN A 62 -10.25 -5.75 -4.96
C GLN A 62 -9.62 -5.13 -3.71
N THR A 63 -8.32 -4.87 -3.73
CA THR A 63 -7.62 -4.23 -2.61
C THR A 63 -8.07 -2.78 -2.40
N LEU A 64 -8.30 -2.01 -3.47
CA LEU A 64 -8.87 -0.66 -3.39
C LEU A 64 -10.27 -0.69 -2.76
N LEU A 65 -11.13 -1.63 -3.16
CA LEU A 65 -12.46 -1.78 -2.59
C LEU A 65 -12.41 -2.13 -1.09
N ARG A 66 -11.46 -2.95 -0.66
CA ARG A 66 -11.25 -3.26 0.77
C ARG A 66 -10.97 -1.99 1.58
N VAL A 67 -10.15 -1.07 1.08
CA VAL A 67 -9.85 0.19 1.76
C VAL A 67 -11.09 1.09 1.86
N THR A 68 -11.87 1.20 0.78
CA THR A 68 -13.11 2.00 0.82
C THR A 68 -14.18 1.46 1.78
N GLY A 69 -14.14 0.16 2.08
CA GLY A 69 -15.09 -0.49 3.00
C GLY A 69 -14.64 -0.55 4.47
N ARG A 70 -13.40 -0.14 4.78
CA ARG A 70 -12.78 -0.29 6.11
C ARG A 70 -12.23 1.04 6.59
N SER A 71 -13.08 1.87 7.19
CA SER A 71 -12.70 3.18 7.73
C SER A 71 -11.59 3.08 8.78
N GLU A 72 -11.50 1.96 9.51
CA GLU A 72 -10.46 1.73 10.52
C GLU A 72 -9.05 1.63 9.94
N LEU A 73 -8.91 1.26 8.66
CA LEU A 73 -7.63 1.28 7.96
C LEU A 73 -7.22 2.70 7.54
N LEU A 74 -8.15 3.66 7.56
CA LEU A 74 -7.91 5.06 7.18
C LEU A 74 -7.55 5.96 8.38
N GLU A 75 -7.71 5.46 9.60
CA GLU A 75 -7.51 6.23 10.85
C GLU A 75 -6.12 6.06 11.48
N THR A 76 -5.14 5.49 10.75
CA THR A 76 -3.77 5.25 11.23
C THR A 76 -3.08 6.50 11.79
#